data_AF-A0A3B0WG19-F1
#
_entry.id   AF-A0A3B0WG19-F1
#
_cell.length_a   1.000
_cell.length_b   1.000
_cell.length_c   1.000
_cell.angle_alpha   90.00
_cell.angle_beta   90.00
_cell.angle_gamma   90.00
#
_symmetry.space_group_name_H-M   'P 1'
#
loop_
_entity.id
_entity.type
_entity.pdbx_description
1 polymer ?
#
loop_
_entity_poly.entity_id
_entity_poly.type
_entity_poly.pdbx_seq_one_letter_code
_entity_poly.pdbx_strand_id
1 'polypeptide(L)'
;MNMVKHLFFLTILLSSSTSYSVKITPLLGLRGGGDFVDTETNKDHTVEGSDSFGFIIGFPYEKGKTIEVYYRLQSSDINSVNVNLSSTKGITNIALTINYLHIGGTTPISENDDLNTFVSGGLGFTYLSPDLNGLQSDLRASFSIGVGLKSLLV
;
A
#
# COMPACT_ATOMS: atom_id res chain seq x y z
N MET A 1 11.77 14.52 -42.45
CA MET A 1 11.71 13.30 -41.63
C MET A 1 10.48 13.43 -40.73
N ASN A 2 9.43 12.67 -41.04
CA ASN A 2 8.14 12.68 -40.34
C ASN A 2 8.21 11.84 -39.04
N MET A 3 7.13 11.94 -38.23
CA MET A 3 6.71 11.08 -37.09
C MET A 3 7.41 11.40 -35.75
N VAL A 4 6.73 11.63 -34.62
CA VAL A 4 5.38 11.26 -34.14
C VAL A 4 4.86 12.35 -33.17
N LYS A 5 3.58 12.73 -33.30
CA LYS A 5 2.83 13.51 -32.30
C LYS A 5 2.45 12.61 -31.12
N HIS A 6 2.88 12.90 -29.90
CA HIS A 6 2.28 12.32 -28.70
C HIS A 6 1.33 13.34 -28.07
N LEU A 7 0.07 13.26 -28.51
CA LEU A 7 -1.06 13.93 -27.88
C LEU A 7 -1.64 12.97 -26.85
N PHE A 8 -1.39 13.19 -25.56
CA PHE A 8 -2.06 12.47 -24.49
C PHE A 8 -3.15 13.37 -23.91
N PHE A 9 -4.39 13.19 -24.38
CA PHE A 9 -5.58 13.79 -23.80
C PHE A 9 -6.26 12.72 -22.95
N LEU A 10 -6.28 12.89 -21.63
CA LEU A 10 -7.20 12.16 -20.75
C LEU A 10 -7.95 13.18 -19.90
N THR A 11 -8.96 13.79 -20.49
CA THR A 11 -9.97 14.57 -19.77
C THR A 11 -11.00 13.63 -19.18
N ILE A 12 -10.97 13.44 -17.85
CA ILE A 12 -12.06 12.82 -17.12
C ILE A 12 -12.92 13.95 -16.52
N LEU A 13 -14.00 14.29 -17.20
CA LEU A 13 -15.08 15.11 -16.64
C LEU A 13 -15.89 14.24 -15.69
N LEU A 14 -15.65 14.34 -14.39
CA LEU A 14 -16.55 13.82 -13.36
C LEU A 14 -17.42 14.98 -12.85
N SER A 15 -18.64 15.04 -13.37
CA SER A 15 -19.72 15.83 -12.78
C SER A 15 -20.02 15.28 -11.38
N SER A 16 -19.70 16.03 -10.32
CA SER A 16 -20.08 15.65 -8.95
C SER A 16 -21.53 16.04 -8.67
N SER A 17 -22.45 15.10 -8.82
CA SER A 17 -23.69 15.15 -8.04
C SER A 17 -23.37 14.71 -6.60
N THR A 18 -24.04 15.28 -5.60
CA THR A 18 -23.94 14.91 -4.19
C THR A 18 -24.57 13.53 -3.97
N SER A 19 -23.97 12.51 -4.56
CA SER A 19 -24.35 11.12 -4.42
C SER A 19 -23.28 10.45 -3.56
N TYR A 20 -23.72 9.72 -2.53
CA TYR A 20 -22.90 8.76 -1.80
C TYR A 20 -22.55 7.61 -2.76
N SER A 21 -21.69 7.91 -3.72
CA SER A 21 -21.21 6.99 -4.74
C SER A 21 -19.98 6.28 -4.24
N VAL A 22 -19.89 4.98 -4.57
CA VAL A 22 -18.69 4.19 -4.34
C VAL A 22 -17.52 4.83 -5.10
N LYS A 23 -16.39 5.03 -4.42
CA LYS A 23 -15.19 5.64 -4.98
C LYS A 23 -14.10 4.58 -5.12
N ILE A 24 -13.45 4.53 -6.26
CA ILE A 24 -12.28 3.68 -6.48
C ILE A 24 -11.08 4.61 -6.67
N THR A 25 -10.11 4.52 -5.77
CA THR A 25 -8.92 5.37 -5.76
C THR A 25 -7.69 4.51 -6.02
N PRO A 26 -7.06 4.58 -7.20
CA PRO A 26 -5.77 3.91 -7.42
C PRO A 26 -4.68 4.58 -6.57
N LEU A 27 -3.71 3.78 -6.14
CA LEU A 27 -2.60 4.22 -5.29
C LEU A 27 -1.27 3.83 -5.93
N LEU A 28 -0.34 4.78 -5.94
CA LEU A 28 1.06 4.57 -6.22
C LEU A 28 1.88 5.32 -5.17
N GLY A 29 3.01 4.77 -4.74
CA GLY A 29 3.93 5.48 -3.86
C GLY A 29 4.95 4.57 -3.22
N LEU A 30 5.87 5.20 -2.49
CA LEU A 30 6.95 4.52 -1.79
C LEU A 30 6.48 4.02 -0.42
N ARG A 31 6.96 2.83 -0.05
CA ARG A 31 6.75 2.24 1.27
C ARG A 31 8.10 1.90 1.88
N GLY A 32 8.35 2.43 3.08
CA GLY A 32 9.49 2.00 3.88
C GLY A 32 9.32 0.54 4.29
N GLY A 33 10.42 -0.19 4.38
CA GLY A 33 10.41 -1.54 4.94
C GLY A 33 10.34 -1.53 6.47
N GLY A 34 10.90 -2.56 7.07
CA GLY A 34 10.97 -2.75 8.51
C GLY A 34 11.95 -3.86 8.84
N ASP A 35 12.11 -4.15 10.12
CA ASP A 35 13.08 -5.13 10.59
C ASP A 35 12.40 -6.40 11.09
N PHE A 36 13.02 -7.54 10.79
CA PHE A 36 12.68 -8.84 11.33
C PHE A 36 13.83 -9.32 12.21
N VAL A 37 13.48 -9.95 13.33
CA VAL A 37 14.46 -10.65 14.16
C VAL A 37 14.36 -12.14 13.84
N ASP A 38 15.47 -12.73 13.38
CA ASP A 38 15.58 -14.18 13.26
C ASP A 38 15.61 -14.79 14.66
N THR A 39 14.61 -15.59 14.99
CA THR A 39 14.49 -16.24 16.31
C THR A 39 15.50 -17.34 16.56
N GLU A 40 16.11 -17.92 15.51
CA GLU A 40 17.14 -18.94 15.63
C GLU A 40 18.53 -18.32 15.83
N THR A 41 18.83 -17.24 15.09
CA THR A 41 20.17 -16.62 15.11
C THR A 41 20.28 -15.33 15.92
N ASN A 42 19.14 -14.76 16.38
CA ASN A 42 19.03 -13.44 17.01
C ASN A 42 19.65 -12.31 16.18
N LYS A 43 19.55 -12.40 14.84
CA LYS A 43 20.03 -11.36 13.93
C LYS A 43 18.87 -10.57 13.36
N ASP A 44 19.11 -9.28 13.19
CA ASP A 44 18.17 -8.39 12.53
C ASP A 44 18.34 -8.47 11.01
N HIS A 45 17.21 -8.55 10.32
CA HIS A 45 17.11 -8.55 8.86
C HIS A 45 16.17 -7.43 8.45
N THR A 46 16.68 -6.49 7.67
CA THR A 46 15.92 -5.34 7.19
C THR A 46 15.28 -5.67 5.84
N VAL A 47 13.99 -5.35 5.73
CA VAL A 47 13.25 -5.27 4.47
C VAL A 47 13.56 -3.93 3.83
N GLU A 48 13.89 -3.94 2.55
CA GLU A 48 14.14 -2.68 1.83
C GLU A 48 12.86 -1.88 1.61
N GLY A 49 13.01 -0.55 1.52
CA GLY A 49 11.93 0.31 1.05
C GLY A 49 11.77 0.16 -0.46
N SER A 50 10.53 0.13 -0.94
CA SER A 50 10.25 -0.06 -2.36
C SER A 50 8.96 0.61 -2.83
N ASP A 51 8.78 0.64 -4.15
CA ASP A 51 7.53 1.07 -4.76
C ASP A 51 6.38 0.13 -4.37
N SER A 52 5.20 0.71 -4.26
CA SER A 52 4.00 -0.04 -3.92
C SER A 52 2.79 0.51 -4.67
N PHE A 53 1.95 -0.41 -5.13
CA PHE A 53 0.77 -0.15 -5.93
C PHE A 53 -0.47 -0.75 -5.27
N GLY A 54 -1.62 -0.09 -5.40
CA GLY A 54 -2.85 -0.60 -4.80
C GLY A 54 -4.07 0.21 -5.18
N PHE A 55 -5.15 -0.01 -4.45
CA PHE A 55 -6.37 0.78 -4.59
C PHE A 55 -7.16 0.83 -3.29
N ILE A 56 -8.03 1.82 -3.18
CA ILE A 56 -9.02 1.95 -2.12
C ILE A 56 -10.40 1.92 -2.75
N ILE A 57 -11.31 1.13 -2.17
CA ILE A 57 -12.75 1.22 -2.42
C ILE A 57 -13.38 1.93 -1.24
N GLY A 58 -13.88 3.14 -1.47
CA GLY A 58 -14.51 3.98 -0.47
C GLY A 58 -16.03 3.96 -0.60
N PHE A 59 -16.71 3.83 0.55
CA PHE A 59 -18.16 3.91 0.72
C PHE A 59 -18.46 5.14 1.59
N PRO A 60 -18.70 6.32 0.98
CA PRO A 60 -19.04 7.52 1.71
C PRO A 60 -20.39 7.33 2.39
N TYR A 61 -20.53 7.74 3.66
CA TYR A 61 -21.81 7.63 4.40
C TYR A 61 -22.22 8.93 5.10
N GLU A 62 -21.27 9.86 5.27
CA GLU A 62 -21.50 11.21 5.78
C GLU A 62 -20.57 12.17 5.04
N LYS A 63 -20.80 13.49 5.15
CA LYS A 63 -19.88 14.50 4.60
C LYS A 63 -18.48 14.26 5.17
N GLY A 64 -17.50 14.05 4.28
CA GLY A 64 -16.10 13.83 4.65
C GLY A 64 -15.76 12.45 5.22
N LYS A 65 -16.73 11.65 5.68
CA LYS A 65 -16.48 10.33 6.29
C LYS A 65 -16.76 9.19 5.32
N THR A 66 -15.80 8.27 5.23
CA THR A 66 -15.84 7.16 4.27
C THR A 66 -15.38 5.88 4.94
N ILE A 67 -16.13 4.78 4.75
CA ILE A 67 -15.65 3.43 5.07
C ILE A 67 -14.79 2.97 3.89
N GLU A 68 -13.63 2.39 4.16
CA GLU A 68 -12.63 2.09 3.14
C GLU A 68 -12.19 0.63 3.21
N VAL A 69 -12.16 -0.02 2.04
CA VAL A 69 -11.42 -1.26 1.82
C VAL A 69 -10.14 -0.89 1.09
N TYR A 70 -9.00 -1.15 1.72
CA TYR A 70 -7.68 -0.83 1.24
C TYR A 70 -6.93 -2.11 0.86
N TYR A 71 -6.49 -2.20 -0.38
CA TYR A 71 -5.61 -3.27 -0.85
C TYR A 71 -4.34 -2.69 -1.45
N ARG A 72 -3.19 -3.24 -1.08
CA ARG A 72 -1.89 -2.79 -1.61
C ARG A 72 -0.89 -3.93 -1.72
N LEU A 73 -0.09 -3.86 -2.76
CA LEU A 73 1.03 -4.72 -3.06
C LEU A 73 2.34 -3.94 -2.92
N GLN A 74 3.34 -4.56 -2.33
CA GLN A 74 4.71 -4.10 -2.29
C GLN A 74 5.63 -5.27 -2.66
N SER A 75 6.48 -5.09 -3.65
CA SER A 75 7.58 -6.02 -3.96
C SER A 75 8.87 -5.44 -3.38
N SER A 76 9.52 -6.16 -2.48
CA SER A 76 10.74 -5.75 -1.79
C SER A 76 11.71 -6.92 -1.67
N ASP A 77 12.86 -6.70 -1.03
CA ASP A 77 13.89 -7.68 -0.76
C ASP A 77 14.27 -7.66 0.73
N ILE A 78 14.58 -8.84 1.28
CA ILE A 78 15.22 -9.00 2.58
C ILE A 78 16.69 -9.25 2.35
N ASN A 79 17.54 -8.39 2.90
CA ASN A 79 18.97 -8.45 2.65
C ASN A 79 19.72 -9.35 3.62
N SER A 80 20.80 -9.96 3.09
CA SER A 80 21.82 -10.64 3.89
C SER A 80 21.28 -11.70 4.84
N VAL A 81 20.31 -12.49 4.37
CA VAL A 81 19.73 -13.59 5.15
C VAL A 81 20.62 -14.81 5.05
N ASN A 82 21.02 -15.37 6.19
CA ASN A 82 21.76 -16.62 6.22
C ASN A 82 20.79 -17.80 6.13
N VAL A 83 20.77 -18.46 4.98
CA VAL A 83 19.86 -19.57 4.72
C VAL A 83 20.60 -20.91 4.74
N ASN A 84 19.96 -21.92 5.33
CA ASN A 84 20.43 -23.30 5.27
C ASN A 84 19.30 -24.21 4.77
N LEU A 85 18.93 -24.03 3.51
CA LEU A 85 17.92 -24.84 2.84
C LEU A 85 18.58 -25.84 1.88
N SER A 86 17.84 -26.90 1.52
CA SER A 86 18.33 -27.91 0.57
C SER A 86 18.69 -27.33 -0.79
N SER A 87 18.03 -26.24 -1.20
CA SER A 87 18.19 -25.55 -2.49
C SER A 87 19.22 -24.43 -2.47
N THR A 88 19.42 -23.76 -1.32
CA THR A 88 20.28 -22.57 -1.18
C THR A 88 20.95 -22.56 0.19
N LYS A 89 22.28 -22.36 0.22
CA LYS A 89 23.08 -22.28 1.44
C LYS A 89 23.98 -21.04 1.44
N GLY A 90 24.06 -20.37 2.58
CA GLY A 90 24.90 -19.18 2.77
C GLY A 90 24.10 -17.89 2.85
N ILE A 91 24.77 -16.75 2.68
CA ILE A 91 24.15 -15.42 2.74
C ILE A 91 23.57 -15.09 1.37
N THR A 92 22.27 -14.79 1.32
CA THR A 92 21.57 -14.38 0.09
C THR A 92 20.56 -13.28 0.39
N ASN A 93 20.17 -12.56 -0.65
CA ASN A 93 18.98 -11.73 -0.63
C ASN A 93 17.76 -12.58 -0.98
N ILE A 94 16.62 -12.27 -0.36
CA ILE A 94 15.37 -12.99 -0.54
C ILE A 94 14.32 -12.00 -1.00
N ALA A 95 13.83 -12.18 -2.22
CA ALA A 95 12.71 -11.39 -2.71
C ALA A 95 11.46 -11.66 -1.86
N LEU A 96 10.74 -10.60 -1.53
CA LEU A 96 9.59 -10.62 -0.63
C LEU A 96 8.43 -9.84 -1.26
N THR A 97 7.32 -10.54 -1.45
CA THR A 97 6.06 -9.89 -1.83
C THR A 97 5.19 -9.69 -0.60
N ILE A 98 4.75 -8.45 -0.37
CA ILE A 98 3.92 -8.06 0.76
C ILE A 98 2.57 -7.57 0.26
N ASN A 99 1.50 -8.21 0.73
CA ASN A 99 0.13 -7.81 0.45
C ASN A 99 -0.53 -7.28 1.71
N TYR A 100 -1.18 -6.12 1.61
CA TYR A 100 -1.96 -5.52 2.68
C TYR A 100 -3.42 -5.52 2.30
N LEU A 101 -4.27 -6.01 3.20
CA LEU A 101 -5.72 -5.91 3.08
C LEU A 101 -6.28 -5.35 4.39
N HIS A 102 -6.68 -4.08 4.39
CA HIS A 102 -7.24 -3.40 5.55
C HIS A 102 -8.69 -2.95 5.30
N ILE A 103 -9.48 -2.98 6.35
CA ILE A 103 -10.82 -2.37 6.40
C ILE A 103 -10.75 -1.26 7.45
N GLY A 104 -11.27 -0.10 7.10
CA GLY A 104 -11.15 1.08 7.93
C GLY A 104 -12.00 2.24 7.43
N GLY A 105 -11.46 3.44 7.56
CA GLY A 105 -12.10 4.62 7.04
C GLY A 105 -11.32 5.90 7.27
N THR A 106 -11.93 6.99 6.80
CA THR A 106 -11.40 8.34 6.91
C THR A 106 -12.38 9.26 7.63
N THR A 107 -11.85 10.23 8.37
CA THR A 107 -12.63 11.32 8.98
C THR A 107 -11.92 12.65 8.77
N PRO A 108 -12.65 13.74 8.44
CA PRO A 108 -12.05 15.05 8.24
C PRO A 108 -11.49 15.60 9.55
N ILE A 109 -10.38 16.32 9.46
CA ILE A 109 -9.80 17.11 10.57
C ILE A 109 -10.13 18.59 10.38
N SER A 110 -10.03 19.07 9.14
CA SER A 110 -10.36 20.44 8.75
C SER A 110 -11.09 20.42 7.42
N GLU A 111 -12.17 21.20 7.35
CA GLU A 111 -12.92 21.48 6.13
C GLU A 111 -12.59 22.91 5.68
N ASN A 112 -11.73 23.04 4.67
CA ASN A 112 -11.58 24.28 3.90
C ASN A 112 -12.06 24.00 2.46
N ASP A 113 -12.60 25.01 1.80
CA ASP A 113 -13.27 24.84 0.50
C ASP A 113 -12.37 24.21 -0.58
N ASP A 114 -11.06 24.49 -0.56
CA ASP A 114 -10.11 24.04 -1.60
C ASP A 114 -9.23 22.85 -1.18
N LEU A 115 -9.03 22.65 0.13
CA LEU A 115 -8.11 21.65 0.66
C LEU A 115 -8.66 21.04 1.96
N ASN A 116 -9.07 19.78 1.87
CA ASN A 116 -9.59 19.02 3.00
C ASN A 116 -8.49 18.14 3.58
N THR A 117 -8.27 18.22 4.89
CA THR A 117 -7.36 17.33 5.61
C THR A 117 -8.15 16.24 6.30
N PHE A 118 -7.63 15.03 6.31
CA PHE A 118 -8.28 13.88 6.93
C PHE A 118 -7.29 12.98 7.65
N VAL A 119 -7.77 12.28 8.68
CA VAL A 119 -7.07 11.11 9.21
C VAL A 119 -7.67 9.85 8.60
N SER A 120 -6.85 8.82 8.45
CA SER A 120 -7.26 7.47 8.09
C SER A 120 -6.86 6.49 9.18
N GLY A 121 -7.67 5.46 9.34
CA GLY A 121 -7.41 4.37 10.26
C GLY A 121 -7.95 3.07 9.68
N GLY A 122 -7.27 1.95 9.93
CA GLY A 122 -7.71 0.65 9.45
C GLY A 122 -7.09 -0.51 10.19
N LEU A 123 -7.79 -1.64 10.17
CA LEU A 123 -7.36 -2.92 10.72
C LEU A 123 -7.43 -3.95 9.60
N GLY A 124 -6.55 -4.94 9.64
CA GLY A 124 -6.62 -6.03 8.69
C GLY A 124 -5.43 -6.95 8.80
N PHE A 125 -4.95 -7.38 7.65
CA PHE A 125 -3.90 -8.37 7.55
C PHE A 125 -2.81 -7.97 6.56
N THR A 126 -1.60 -8.40 6.89
CA THR A 126 -0.42 -8.35 6.04
C THR A 126 -0.02 -9.78 5.71
N TYR A 127 0.03 -10.12 4.42
CA TYR A 127 0.50 -11.40 3.93
C TYR A 127 1.90 -11.24 3.35
N LEU A 128 2.86 -11.93 3.97
CA LEU A 128 4.29 -11.92 3.64
C LEU A 128 4.60 -13.19 2.86
N SER A 129 5.06 -13.04 1.61
CA SER A 129 5.37 -14.17 0.74
C SER A 129 6.80 -14.07 0.24
N PRO A 130 7.76 -14.76 0.90
CA PRO A 130 9.14 -14.82 0.46
C PRO A 130 9.27 -15.74 -0.76
N ASP A 131 9.99 -15.28 -1.77
CA ASP A 131 10.29 -16.03 -3.00
C ASP A 131 11.61 -16.80 -2.84
N LEU A 132 11.60 -17.76 -1.93
CA LEU A 132 12.70 -18.73 -1.78
C LEU A 132 12.14 -20.10 -1.45
N ASN A 133 12.51 -21.09 -2.27
CA ASN A 133 12.05 -22.46 -2.13
C ASN A 133 12.39 -23.04 -0.74
N GLY A 134 11.35 -23.38 -0.01
CA GLY A 134 11.39 -23.95 1.35
C GLY A 134 11.21 -22.93 2.47
N LEU A 135 11.00 -21.66 2.15
CA LEU A 135 10.39 -20.70 3.07
C LEU A 135 8.86 -20.74 2.98
N GLN A 136 8.22 -20.39 4.07
CA GLN A 136 6.76 -20.34 4.17
C GLN A 136 6.27 -18.90 4.15
N SER A 137 5.09 -18.71 3.54
CA SER A 137 4.39 -17.44 3.63
C SER A 137 3.69 -17.31 4.97
N ASP A 138 3.54 -16.08 5.45
CA ASP A 138 3.02 -15.78 6.77
C ASP A 138 1.93 -14.72 6.71
N LEU A 139 0.89 -14.87 7.55
CA LEU A 139 -0.24 -13.95 7.63
C LEU A 139 -0.28 -13.33 9.02
N ARG A 140 -0.13 -12.00 9.07
CA ARG A 140 -0.08 -11.26 10.33
C ARG A 140 -1.22 -10.26 10.41
N ALA A 141 -1.83 -10.14 11.58
CA ALA A 141 -2.74 -9.04 11.85
C ALA A 141 -1.96 -7.71 11.81
N SER A 142 -2.56 -6.68 11.24
CA SER A 142 -1.96 -5.37 11.07
C SER A 142 -2.96 -4.25 11.29
N PHE A 143 -2.45 -3.09 11.68
CA PHE A 143 -3.22 -1.85 11.75
C PHE A 143 -2.50 -0.76 10.98
N SER A 144 -3.25 0.24 10.54
CA SER A 144 -2.72 1.42 9.87
C SER A 144 -3.36 2.67 10.43
N ILE A 145 -2.55 3.72 10.58
CA ILE A 145 -2.99 5.09 10.82
C ILE A 145 -2.32 6.00 9.80
N GLY A 146 -3.03 7.01 9.34
CA GLY A 146 -2.50 7.94 8.34
C GLY A 146 -3.15 9.31 8.42
N VAL A 147 -2.51 10.25 7.74
CA VAL A 147 -3.01 11.60 7.49
C VAL A 147 -2.95 11.84 5.99
N GLY A 148 -3.92 12.58 5.46
CA GLY A 148 -3.99 12.85 4.04
C GLY A 148 -4.58 14.22 3.74
N LEU A 149 -4.27 14.69 2.54
CA LEU A 149 -4.83 15.89 1.94
C LEU A 149 -5.67 15.49 0.74
N LYS A 150 -6.80 16.17 0.58
CA LYS A 150 -7.69 15.98 -0.55
C LYS A 150 -8.06 17.34 -1.12
N SER A 151 -7.76 17.53 -2.39
CA SER A 151 -8.19 18.69 -3.16
C SER A 151 -9.06 18.21 -4.32
N LEU A 152 -10.06 19.01 -4.69
CA LEU A 152 -10.77 18.81 -5.96
C LEU A 152 -9.92 19.40 -7.07
N LEU A 153 -9.60 18.59 -8.06
CA LEU A 153 -9.09 19.10 -9.33
C LEU A 153 -10.29 19.64 -10.10
N VAL A 154 -10.29 20.96 -10.35
CA VAL A 154 -11.27 21.68 -11.18
C VAL A 154 -10.81 21.72 -12.62
#